data_AF-A0A662TC40-F1
#
_entry.id   AF-A0A662TC40-F1
#
_cell.length_a   1.000
_cell.length_b   1.000
_cell.length_c   1.000
_cell.angle_alpha   90.00
_cell.angle_beta   90.00
_cell.angle_gamma   90.00
#
_symmetry.space_group_name_H-M   'P 1'
#
loop_
_entity.id
_entity.type
_entity.pdbx_description
1 polymer ?
#
loop_
_entity_poly.entity_id
_entity_poly.type
_entity_poly.pdbx_seq_one_letter_code
_entity_poly.pdbx_strand_id
1 'polypeptide(L)'
;MVLEVKPLTVHTEMAWITYPMLLDLIRKVSTILFVITPVNYEYAVSVLGFRGSLEEFSDKLTEIYGTLAKYAEMQLHIHLSLFPELLSRDVKENMIVSALEWGSERGFRFSKVVFGWWKYDKAVEDICNSLGLKIVKRGEYPHIHDYDLLYLKENQVLRRALKTRSMPFILFRFLTEQAAWILFFIKNKQLKDYIAKCAYME
;
A
#
# COMPACT_ATOMS: atom_id res chain seq x y z
N MET A 1 3.27 26.75 -17.63
CA MET A 1 2.46 25.61 -17.14
C MET A 1 3.26 24.95 -16.03
N VAL A 2 2.90 25.16 -14.76
CA VAL A 2 3.61 24.51 -13.63
C VAL A 2 3.07 23.08 -13.57
N LEU A 3 3.91 22.09 -13.87
CA LEU A 3 3.56 20.69 -13.67
C LEU A 3 3.39 20.48 -12.16
N GLU A 4 2.15 20.28 -11.72
CA GLU A 4 1.85 19.97 -10.32
C GLU A 4 2.47 18.60 -10.00
N VAL A 5 3.51 18.61 -9.16
CA VAL A 5 4.20 17.39 -8.75
C VAL A 5 3.30 16.66 -7.76
N LYS A 6 2.69 15.56 -8.22
CA LYS A 6 1.89 14.69 -7.36
C LYS A 6 2.73 14.15 -6.20
N PRO A 7 2.16 14.03 -4.99
CA PRO A 7 2.87 13.43 -3.86
C PRO A 7 3.18 11.95 -4.15
N LEU A 8 4.27 11.46 -3.54
CA LEU A 8 4.58 10.04 -3.51
C LEU A 8 3.57 9.33 -2.61
N THR A 9 3.05 8.19 -3.03
CA THR A 9 2.19 7.36 -2.18
C THR A 9 2.98 6.15 -1.69
N VAL A 10 2.83 5.81 -0.42
CA VAL A 10 3.47 4.62 0.16
C VAL A 10 2.40 3.71 0.73
N HIS A 11 2.29 2.50 0.19
CA HIS A 11 1.51 1.44 0.80
C HIS A 11 2.30 0.94 2.01
N THR A 12 1.80 1.28 3.18
CA THR A 12 2.49 1.11 4.46
C THR A 12 1.97 -0.15 5.12
N GLU A 13 2.65 -1.25 4.84
CA GLU A 13 2.23 -2.59 5.23
C GLU A 13 3.07 -3.16 6.36
N MET A 14 4.35 -2.78 6.44
CA MET A 14 5.34 -3.31 7.41
C MET A 14 5.89 -2.22 8.33
N ALA A 15 5.03 -1.29 8.74
CA ALA A 15 5.41 -0.09 9.48
C ALA A 15 6.25 -0.38 10.72
N TRP A 16 6.01 -1.51 11.41
CA TRP A 16 6.77 -1.92 12.60
C TRP A 16 8.26 -2.22 12.34
N ILE A 17 8.66 -2.41 11.08
CA ILE A 17 10.06 -2.59 10.66
C ILE A 17 10.55 -1.35 9.91
N THR A 18 9.71 -0.79 9.04
CA THR A 18 10.09 0.26 8.08
C THR A 18 9.96 1.68 8.66
N TYR A 19 9.37 1.84 9.85
CA TYR A 19 9.08 3.14 10.47
C TYR A 19 10.23 4.16 10.44
N PRO A 20 11.47 3.84 10.84
CA PRO A 20 12.57 4.82 10.80
C PRO A 20 12.85 5.35 9.39
N MET A 21 12.60 4.53 8.38
CA MET A 21 12.85 4.82 6.96
C MET A 21 11.71 5.63 6.37
N LEU A 22 10.47 5.29 6.74
CA LEU A 22 9.29 6.10 6.44
C LEU A 22 9.44 7.51 7.01
N LEU A 23 9.81 7.64 8.28
CA LEU A 23 9.98 8.94 8.92
C LEU A 23 11.06 9.80 8.23
N ASP A 24 12.18 9.18 7.81
CA ASP A 24 13.22 9.88 7.05
C ASP A 24 12.73 10.32 5.66
N LEU A 25 11.94 9.47 4.98
CA LEU A 25 11.38 9.75 3.66
C LEU A 25 10.37 10.92 3.70
N ILE A 26 9.37 10.85 4.58
CA ILE A 26 8.27 11.83 4.61
C ILE A 26 8.73 13.22 5.03
N ARG A 27 9.85 13.32 5.77
CA ARG A 27 10.47 14.61 6.11
C ARG A 27 11.14 15.30 4.91
N LYS A 28 11.40 14.56 3.83
CA LYS A 28 12.14 15.04 2.64
C LYS A 28 11.26 15.12 1.40
N VAL A 29 10.21 14.32 1.34
CA VAL A 29 9.35 14.15 0.16
C VAL A 29 7.90 14.27 0.60
N SER A 30 7.13 15.12 -0.10
CA SER A 30 5.68 15.18 0.09
C SER A 30 5.06 13.80 -0.19
N THR A 31 4.46 13.21 0.84
CA THR A 31 4.06 11.81 0.83
C THR A 31 2.65 11.65 1.40
N ILE A 32 1.86 10.78 0.78
CA ILE A 32 0.61 10.24 1.35
C ILE A 32 0.89 8.79 1.76
N LEU A 33 0.64 8.46 3.01
CA LEU A 33 0.75 7.10 3.51
C LEU A 33 -0.61 6.43 3.43
N PHE A 34 -0.72 5.37 2.63
CA PHE A 34 -1.86 4.46 2.66
C PHE A 34 -1.54 3.37 3.68
N VAL A 35 -2.19 3.39 4.84
CA VAL A 35 -1.87 2.54 5.99
C VAL A 35 -2.87 1.43 6.20
N ILE A 36 -2.36 0.25 6.58
CA ILE A 36 -3.20 -0.84 7.05
C ILE A 36 -3.71 -0.59 8.47
N THR A 37 -4.77 -1.28 8.87
CA THR A 37 -5.33 -1.24 10.23
C THR A 37 -5.34 -2.64 10.84
N PRO A 38 -5.75 -2.83 12.10
CA PRO A 38 -5.86 -4.16 12.71
C PRO A 38 -6.79 -5.13 11.97
N VAL A 39 -7.69 -4.63 11.11
CA VAL A 39 -8.47 -5.47 10.18
C VAL A 39 -7.58 -6.34 9.28
N ASN A 40 -6.34 -5.91 9.02
CA ASN A 40 -5.36 -6.68 8.26
C ASN A 40 -4.34 -7.44 9.13
N TYR A 41 -4.64 -7.71 10.40
CA TYR A 41 -3.79 -8.49 11.28
C TYR A 41 -3.48 -9.90 10.75
N GLU A 42 -4.50 -10.63 10.30
CA GLU A 42 -4.31 -11.98 9.73
C GLU A 42 -3.39 -11.96 8.50
N TYR A 43 -3.54 -10.93 7.67
CA TYR A 43 -2.65 -10.68 6.54
C TYR A 43 -1.21 -10.37 7.01
N ALA A 44 -1.06 -9.53 8.03
CA ALA A 44 0.24 -9.18 8.59
C ALA A 44 0.98 -10.39 9.18
N VAL A 45 0.27 -11.30 9.85
CA VAL A 45 0.86 -12.53 10.41
C VAL A 45 1.24 -13.52 9.32
N SER A 46 0.32 -13.78 8.38
CA SER A 46 0.46 -14.84 7.37
C SER A 46 1.39 -14.46 6.22
N VAL A 47 1.42 -13.19 5.81
CA VAL A 47 2.17 -12.73 4.63
C VAL A 47 3.36 -11.85 5.01
N LEU A 48 3.18 -10.90 5.94
CA LEU A 48 4.19 -9.89 6.26
C LEU A 48 5.12 -10.28 7.41
N GLY A 49 4.89 -11.43 8.03
CA GLY A 49 5.77 -11.98 9.05
C GLY A 49 5.64 -11.33 10.43
N PHE A 50 4.53 -10.67 10.75
CA PHE A 50 4.27 -10.20 12.11
C PHE A 50 4.18 -11.39 13.09
N ARG A 51 4.67 -11.22 14.32
CA ARG A 51 4.78 -12.29 15.33
C ARG A 51 4.20 -11.95 16.71
N GLY A 52 3.58 -10.78 16.84
CA GLY A 52 2.85 -10.42 18.06
C GLY A 52 1.38 -10.78 17.96
N SER A 53 0.64 -10.49 19.02
CA SER A 53 -0.82 -10.55 19.12
C SER A 53 -1.51 -9.41 18.35
N LEU A 54 -2.83 -9.52 18.17
CA LEU A 54 -3.66 -8.47 17.58
C LEU A 54 -3.59 -7.15 18.37
N GLU A 55 -3.55 -7.23 19.70
CA GLU A 55 -3.42 -6.07 20.59
C GLU A 55 -2.07 -5.38 20.37
N GLU A 56 -0.97 -6.14 20.42
CA GLU A 56 0.37 -5.61 20.15
C GLU A 56 0.50 -5.03 18.74
N PHE A 57 -0.20 -5.61 17.76
CA PHE A 57 -0.27 -5.09 16.41
C PHE A 57 -0.95 -3.73 16.37
N SER A 58 -2.16 -3.63 16.94
CA SER A 58 -2.94 -2.40 17.02
C SER A 58 -2.17 -1.29 17.74
N ASP A 59 -1.51 -1.61 18.86
CA ASP A 59 -0.76 -0.64 19.65
C ASP A 59 0.46 -0.12 18.89
N LYS A 60 1.23 -1.01 18.24
CA LYS A 60 2.35 -0.62 17.38
C LYS A 60 1.91 0.29 16.24
N LEU A 61 0.82 -0.05 15.56
CA LEU A 61 0.28 0.79 14.48
C LEU A 61 -0.15 2.16 15.02
N THR A 62 -0.83 2.20 16.16
CA THR A 62 -1.28 3.45 16.80
C THR A 62 -0.10 4.37 17.13
N GLU A 63 0.94 3.85 17.79
CA GLU A 63 2.14 4.61 18.14
C GLU A 63 2.86 5.17 16.90
N ILE A 64 3.11 4.28 15.93
CA ILE A 64 3.85 4.62 14.71
C ILE A 64 3.08 5.64 13.88
N TYR A 65 1.80 5.39 13.62
CA TYR A 65 0.97 6.27 12.79
C TYR A 65 0.69 7.60 13.49
N GLY A 66 0.53 7.62 14.81
CA GLY A 66 0.41 8.87 15.56
C GLY A 66 1.63 9.77 15.40
N THR A 67 2.82 9.20 15.19
CA THR A 67 4.02 9.98 14.88
C THR A 67 4.10 10.37 13.41
N LEU A 68 3.84 9.45 12.47
CA LEU A 68 3.93 9.72 11.03
C LEU A 68 2.89 10.74 10.56
N ALA A 69 1.69 10.74 11.15
CA ALA A 69 0.60 11.67 10.83
C ALA A 69 0.95 13.14 11.09
N LYS A 70 2.00 13.43 11.87
CA LYS A 70 2.51 14.80 12.08
C LYS A 70 3.20 15.38 10.83
N TYR A 71 3.57 14.52 9.87
CA TYR A 71 4.40 14.88 8.72
C TYR A 71 3.80 14.47 7.37
N ALA A 72 2.83 13.57 7.35
CA ALA A 72 2.23 13.04 6.12
C ALA A 72 0.71 12.89 6.25
N GLU A 73 0.02 12.98 5.12
CA GLU A 73 -1.40 12.64 5.02
C GLU A 73 -1.56 11.12 5.17
N MET A 74 -2.49 10.70 6.04
CA MET A 74 -2.79 9.29 6.29
C MET A 74 -4.09 8.91 5.58
N GLN A 75 -4.07 7.87 4.76
CA GLN A 75 -5.21 7.32 4.03
C GLN A 75 -5.28 5.80 4.21
N LEU A 76 -6.39 5.16 3.83
CA LEU A 76 -6.59 3.75 4.11
C LEU A 76 -5.95 2.86 3.05
N HIS A 77 -5.12 1.92 3.46
CA HIS A 77 -4.76 0.75 2.67
C HIS A 77 -5.46 -0.47 3.26
N ILE A 78 -6.18 -1.23 2.45
CA ILE A 78 -6.90 -2.40 2.97
C ILE A 78 -6.79 -3.61 2.04
N HIS A 79 -6.38 -4.74 2.61
CA HIS A 79 -6.40 -6.04 1.96
C HIS A 79 -7.70 -6.76 2.32
N LEU A 80 -8.66 -6.83 1.39
CA LEU A 80 -9.90 -7.59 1.60
C LEU A 80 -9.71 -9.08 1.31
N SER A 81 -9.31 -9.39 0.07
CA SER A 81 -9.02 -10.74 -0.42
C SER A 81 -8.32 -10.62 -1.78
N LEU A 82 -7.58 -11.65 -2.18
CA LEU A 82 -7.11 -11.80 -3.57
C LEU A 82 -8.27 -11.98 -4.56
N PHE A 83 -9.38 -12.53 -4.07
CA PHE A 83 -10.62 -12.83 -4.80
C PHE A 83 -11.79 -12.16 -4.06
N PRO A 84 -11.96 -10.83 -4.15
CA PRO A 84 -13.00 -10.10 -3.43
C PRO A 84 -14.42 -10.60 -3.76
N GLU A 85 -14.66 -11.09 -4.97
CA GLU A 85 -15.92 -11.67 -5.43
C GLU A 85 -16.38 -12.87 -4.58
N LEU A 86 -15.46 -13.57 -3.90
CA LEU A 86 -15.78 -14.71 -3.04
C LEU A 86 -16.20 -14.30 -1.63
N LEU A 87 -15.98 -13.04 -1.24
CA LEU A 87 -16.42 -12.51 0.04
C LEU A 87 -17.87 -12.00 -0.06
N SER A 88 -18.67 -12.26 0.96
CA SER A 88 -20.00 -11.64 1.06
C SER A 88 -19.89 -10.12 1.17
N ARG A 89 -20.97 -9.42 0.80
CA ARG A 89 -21.06 -7.96 0.96
C ARG A 89 -20.82 -7.55 2.42
N ASP A 90 -21.46 -8.24 3.36
CA ASP A 90 -21.37 -7.93 4.79
C ASP A 90 -19.93 -8.03 5.31
N VAL A 91 -19.16 -9.03 4.86
CA VAL A 91 -17.74 -9.16 5.26
C VAL A 91 -16.92 -7.98 4.73
N LYS A 92 -17.11 -7.59 3.46
CA LYS A 92 -16.42 -6.43 2.86
C LYS A 92 -16.74 -5.15 3.62
N GLU A 93 -18.03 -4.93 3.89
CA GLU A 93 -18.53 -3.75 4.57
C GLU A 93 -17.99 -3.67 6.00
N ASN A 94 -18.08 -4.76 6.76
CA ASN A 94 -17.54 -4.83 8.12
C ASN A 94 -16.03 -4.54 8.15
N MET A 95 -15.26 -5.11 7.24
CA MET A 95 -13.81 -4.84 7.18
C MET A 95 -13.51 -3.36 6.92
N ILE A 96 -14.22 -2.73 5.98
CA ILE A 96 -14.02 -1.31 5.66
C ILE A 96 -14.47 -0.43 6.83
N VAL A 97 -15.66 -0.66 7.36
CA VAL A 97 -16.22 0.12 8.48
C VAL A 97 -15.34 0.01 9.71
N SER A 98 -14.94 -1.20 10.12
CA SER A 98 -14.04 -1.38 11.27
C SER A 98 -12.69 -0.69 11.09
N ALA A 99 -12.17 -0.63 9.86
CA ALA A 99 -10.94 0.11 9.58
C ALA A 99 -11.13 1.63 9.72
N LEU A 100 -12.27 2.17 9.27
CA LEU A 100 -12.63 3.58 9.42
C LEU A 100 -12.88 3.95 10.89
N GLU A 101 -13.60 3.11 11.64
CA GLU A 101 -13.88 3.29 13.07
C GLU A 101 -12.59 3.30 13.88
N TRP A 102 -11.73 2.30 13.70
CA TRP A 102 -10.42 2.25 14.36
C TRP A 102 -9.60 3.51 14.11
N GLY A 103 -9.62 4.02 12.86
CA GLY A 103 -8.96 5.25 12.47
C GLY A 103 -9.53 6.47 13.19
N SER A 104 -10.86 6.60 13.17
CA SER A 104 -11.59 7.71 13.79
C SER A 104 -11.35 7.80 15.30
N GLU A 105 -11.39 6.68 16.01
CA GLU A 105 -11.09 6.58 17.44
C GLU A 105 -9.71 7.12 17.81
N ARG A 106 -8.76 7.07 16.87
CA ARG A 106 -7.36 7.49 17.05
C ARG A 106 -7.07 8.85 16.40
N GLY A 107 -8.11 9.54 15.92
CA GLY A 107 -7.99 10.86 15.29
C GLY A 107 -7.51 10.83 13.83
N PHE A 108 -7.47 9.66 13.19
CA PHE A 108 -7.21 9.54 11.76
C PHE A 108 -8.51 9.70 10.97
N ARG A 109 -8.47 10.48 9.89
CA ARG A 109 -9.63 10.67 9.00
C ARG A 109 -9.31 10.18 7.59
N PHE A 110 -9.67 8.93 7.32
CA PHE A 110 -9.54 8.36 5.99
C PHE A 110 -10.64 8.88 5.06
N SER A 111 -10.24 9.44 3.93
CA SER A 111 -11.12 9.95 2.86
C SER A 111 -10.84 9.28 1.51
N LYS A 112 -9.69 8.62 1.41
CA LYS A 112 -9.25 7.84 0.27
C LYS A 112 -8.89 6.43 0.72
N VAL A 113 -9.06 5.48 -0.18
CA VAL A 113 -8.66 4.09 0.01
C VAL A 113 -7.91 3.54 -1.18
N VAL A 114 -6.87 2.77 -0.90
CA VAL A 114 -6.28 1.83 -1.86
C VAL A 114 -6.54 0.42 -1.37
N PHE A 115 -6.93 -0.46 -2.30
CA PHE A 115 -7.08 -1.87 -2.01
C PHE A 115 -5.79 -2.63 -2.34
N GLY A 116 -5.48 -3.60 -1.48
CA GLY A 116 -4.43 -4.59 -1.69
C GLY A 116 -4.48 -5.20 -3.09
N TRP A 117 -3.32 -5.34 -3.72
CA TRP A 117 -3.17 -5.84 -5.10
C TRP A 117 -3.98 -5.07 -6.17
N TRP A 118 -4.51 -3.89 -5.83
CA TRP A 118 -5.47 -3.16 -6.67
C TRP A 118 -6.72 -3.98 -7.00
N LYS A 119 -7.14 -4.87 -6.09
CA LYS A 119 -8.28 -5.78 -6.26
C LYS A 119 -9.46 -5.35 -5.41
N TYR A 120 -10.58 -5.13 -6.08
CA TYR A 120 -11.89 -4.87 -5.48
C TYR A 120 -12.97 -5.17 -6.53
N ASP A 121 -14.20 -5.45 -6.08
CA ASP A 121 -15.35 -5.73 -6.96
C ASP A 121 -16.39 -4.60 -6.91
N LYS A 122 -17.48 -4.75 -7.67
CA LYS A 122 -18.54 -3.75 -7.73
C LYS A 122 -19.19 -3.49 -6.36
N ALA A 123 -19.35 -4.53 -5.54
CA ALA A 123 -19.91 -4.38 -4.21
C ALA A 123 -19.03 -3.48 -3.33
N VAL A 124 -17.70 -3.64 -3.40
CA VAL A 124 -16.75 -2.75 -2.71
C VAL A 124 -16.84 -1.31 -3.21
N GLU A 125 -16.96 -1.09 -4.53
CA GLU A 125 -17.17 0.27 -5.06
C GLU A 125 -18.40 0.94 -4.46
N ASP A 126 -19.51 0.22 -4.41
CA ASP A 126 -20.78 0.75 -3.91
C ASP A 126 -20.72 1.04 -2.40
N ILE A 127 -20.04 0.19 -1.62
CA ILE A 127 -19.77 0.42 -0.18
C ILE A 127 -18.91 1.68 0.00
N CYS A 128 -17.81 1.81 -0.74
CA CYS A 128 -16.94 2.99 -0.64
C CYS A 128 -17.70 4.27 -0.99
N ASN A 129 -18.54 4.24 -2.03
CA ASN A 129 -19.36 5.39 -2.41
C ASN A 129 -20.36 5.78 -1.32
N SER A 130 -21.05 4.81 -0.69
CA SER A 130 -22.00 5.09 0.40
C SER A 130 -21.32 5.65 1.65
N LEU A 131 -20.07 5.26 1.89
CA LEU A 131 -19.24 5.76 2.99
C LEU A 131 -18.49 7.06 2.66
N GLY A 132 -18.64 7.60 1.44
CA GLY A 132 -17.92 8.80 1.00
C GLY A 132 -16.41 8.62 0.84
N LEU A 133 -15.96 7.38 0.66
CA LEU A 133 -14.56 6.99 0.56
C LEU A 133 -14.12 6.93 -0.91
N LYS A 134 -13.15 7.75 -1.31
CA LYS A 134 -12.66 7.75 -2.70
C LYS A 134 -11.68 6.60 -2.92
N ILE A 135 -12.03 5.68 -3.82
CA ILE A 135 -11.10 4.66 -4.29
C ILE A 135 -10.04 5.31 -5.18
N VAL A 136 -8.77 5.15 -4.80
CA VAL A 136 -7.62 5.60 -5.58
C VAL A 136 -7.23 4.52 -6.57
N LYS A 137 -7.12 4.90 -7.85
CA LYS A 137 -6.84 3.95 -8.93
C LYS A 137 -5.34 3.79 -9.15
N ARG A 138 -4.95 2.62 -9.67
CA ARG A 138 -3.56 2.37 -10.06
C ARG A 138 -3.11 3.40 -11.10
N GLY A 139 -1.98 4.07 -10.84
CA GLY A 139 -1.43 5.10 -11.71
C GLY A 139 -1.95 6.52 -11.43
N GLU A 140 -2.89 6.71 -10.51
CA GLU A 140 -3.30 8.04 -10.07
C GLU A 140 -2.14 8.79 -9.39
N TYR A 141 -1.28 8.06 -8.67
CA TYR A 141 -0.08 8.56 -8.01
C TYR A 141 1.13 7.65 -8.27
N PRO A 142 2.36 8.20 -8.20
CA PRO A 142 3.55 7.37 -8.08
C PRO A 142 3.51 6.62 -6.74
N HIS A 143 3.70 5.30 -6.75
CA HIS A 143 3.54 4.46 -5.57
C HIS A 143 4.72 3.51 -5.34
N ILE A 144 5.01 3.23 -4.07
CA ILE A 144 5.91 2.17 -3.59
C ILE A 144 5.29 1.48 -2.37
N HIS A 145 5.80 0.31 -2.00
CA HIS A 145 5.55 -0.27 -0.67
C HIS A 145 6.64 0.16 0.31
N ASP A 146 6.32 0.19 1.60
CA ASP A 146 7.29 0.57 2.62
C ASP A 146 8.42 -0.44 2.76
N TYR A 147 8.17 -1.73 2.54
CA TYR A 147 9.22 -2.75 2.52
C TYR A 147 10.20 -2.59 1.33
N ASP A 148 9.80 -1.89 0.26
CA ASP A 148 10.74 -1.57 -0.84
C ASP A 148 11.92 -0.74 -0.31
N LEU A 149 11.68 0.09 0.72
CA LEU A 149 12.70 0.90 1.36
C LEU A 149 13.84 0.08 1.97
N LEU A 150 13.56 -1.13 2.46
CA LEU A 150 14.58 -2.04 3.01
C LEU A 150 15.65 -2.35 1.95
N TYR A 151 15.22 -2.65 0.72
CA TYR A 151 16.11 -2.88 -0.41
C TYR A 151 16.86 -1.61 -0.84
N LEU A 152 16.26 -0.42 -0.69
CA LEU A 152 16.92 0.86 -1.02
C LEU A 152 18.04 1.21 -0.04
N LYS A 153 17.94 0.78 1.22
CA LYS A 153 18.95 1.06 2.27
C LYS A 153 20.20 0.20 2.11
N GLU A 154 20.05 -1.05 1.71
CA GLU A 154 21.18 -1.96 1.51
C GLU A 154 21.96 -1.64 0.23
N ASN A 155 21.34 -0.98 -0.75
CA ASN A 155 21.98 -0.68 -2.01
C ASN A 155 22.65 0.72 -2.00
N GLN A 156 23.97 0.76 -1.73
CA GLN A 156 24.77 2.00 -1.67
C GLN A 156 24.68 2.86 -2.94
N VAL A 157 24.50 2.24 -4.11
CA VAL A 157 24.36 2.94 -5.40
C VAL A 157 23.03 3.70 -5.44
N LEU A 158 21.96 3.11 -4.92
CA LEU A 158 20.66 3.79 -4.85
C LEU A 158 20.60 4.92 -3.83
N ARG A 159 21.27 4.75 -2.70
CA ARG A 159 21.38 5.80 -1.69
C ARG A 159 22.10 7.04 -2.25
N ARG A 160 23.07 6.84 -3.15
CA ARG A 160 23.70 7.93 -3.93
C ARG A 160 22.76 8.49 -5.00
N ALA A 161 22.00 7.63 -5.70
CA ALA A 161 21.07 8.06 -6.75
C ALA A 161 19.86 8.88 -6.25
N LEU A 162 19.29 8.52 -5.09
CA LEU A 162 18.20 9.29 -4.46
C LEU A 162 18.68 10.65 -3.94
N LYS A 163 19.95 10.78 -3.56
CA LYS A 163 20.56 12.07 -3.22
C LYS A 163 20.73 12.99 -4.44
N THR A 164 20.84 12.44 -5.65
CA THR A 164 21.17 13.21 -6.86
C THR A 164 19.96 13.74 -7.63
N ARG A 165 18.71 13.58 -7.14
CA ARG A 165 17.46 14.08 -7.77
C ARG A 165 17.28 13.70 -9.26
N SER A 166 18.01 12.72 -9.80
CA SER A 166 17.95 12.40 -11.23
C SER A 166 16.80 11.42 -11.53
N MET A 167 15.63 11.99 -11.84
CA MET A 167 14.46 11.29 -12.38
C MET A 167 14.76 10.25 -13.49
N PRO A 168 15.72 10.47 -14.42
CA PRO A 168 16.02 9.50 -15.47
C PRO A 168 16.53 8.15 -14.94
N PHE A 169 17.21 8.13 -13.79
CA PHE A 169 17.79 6.90 -13.24
C PHE A 169 16.77 6.07 -12.46
N ILE A 170 15.82 6.74 -11.79
CA ILE A 170 14.65 6.10 -11.17
C ILE A 170 13.77 5.45 -12.25
N LEU A 171 13.57 6.15 -13.38
CA LEU A 171 12.83 5.64 -14.53
C LEU A 171 13.54 4.44 -15.18
N PHE A 172 14.87 4.51 -15.35
CA PHE A 172 15.67 3.39 -15.84
C PHE A 172 15.54 2.16 -14.94
N ARG A 173 15.49 2.37 -13.61
CA ARG A 173 15.36 1.25 -12.67
C ARG A 173 13.95 0.65 -12.63
N PHE A 174 12.91 1.47 -12.70
CA PHE A 174 11.54 1.01 -12.90
C PHE A 174 11.44 0.16 -14.18
N LEU A 175 12.07 0.60 -15.29
CA LEU A 175 12.14 -0.19 -16.52
C LEU A 175 12.90 -1.51 -16.34
N THR A 176 14.00 -1.54 -15.57
CA THR A 176 14.72 -2.79 -15.30
C THR A 176 13.96 -3.74 -14.36
N GLU A 177 13.21 -3.22 -13.38
CA GLU A 177 12.34 -4.03 -12.52
C GLU A 177 11.17 -4.60 -13.33
N GLN A 178 10.56 -3.80 -14.20
CA GLN A 178 9.55 -4.29 -15.14
C GLN A 178 10.13 -5.32 -16.11
N ALA A 179 11.36 -5.14 -16.58
CA ALA A 179 12.05 -6.13 -17.42
C ALA A 179 12.36 -7.43 -16.66
N ALA A 180 12.73 -7.36 -15.38
CA ALA A 180 12.95 -8.52 -14.53
C ALA A 180 11.63 -9.27 -14.26
N TRP A 181 10.53 -8.56 -14.02
CA TRP A 181 9.19 -9.14 -13.95
C TRP A 181 8.77 -9.79 -15.27
N ILE A 182 9.02 -9.14 -16.41
CA ILE A 182 8.76 -9.71 -17.75
C ILE A 182 9.57 -11.01 -17.95
N LEU A 183 10.85 -11.02 -17.60
CA LEU A 183 11.71 -12.22 -17.67
C LEU A 183 11.25 -13.32 -16.72
N PHE A 184 10.75 -12.96 -15.53
CA PHE A 184 10.15 -13.89 -14.57
C PHE A 184 8.88 -14.53 -15.14
N PHE A 185 8.01 -13.77 -15.80
CA PHE A 185 6.82 -14.30 -16.49
C PHE A 185 7.15 -15.14 -17.72
N ILE A 186 8.25 -14.84 -18.42
CA ILE A 186 8.73 -15.65 -19.55
C ILE A 186 9.27 -17.00 -19.06
N LYS A 187 9.98 -17.04 -17.93
CA LYS A 187 10.54 -18.27 -17.35
C LYS A 187 9.49 -19.14 -16.64
N ASN A 188 8.42 -18.55 -16.10
CA ASN A 188 7.38 -19.26 -15.35
C ASN A 188 6.08 -19.37 -16.17
N LYS A 189 6.15 -20.10 -17.29
CA LYS A 189 5.07 -20.22 -18.29
C LYS A 189 3.71 -20.66 -17.69
N GLN A 190 3.74 -21.54 -16.69
CA GLN A 190 2.53 -22.01 -15.98
C GLN A 190 1.81 -20.90 -15.19
N LEU A 191 2.55 -19.93 -14.63
CA LEU A 191 1.98 -18.78 -13.92
C LEU A 191 1.36 -17.77 -14.89
N LYS A 192 1.95 -17.62 -16.07
CA LYS A 192 1.40 -16.83 -17.17
C LYS A 192 0.08 -17.42 -17.69
N ASP A 193 0.01 -18.73 -17.83
CA ASP A 193 -1.21 -19.44 -18.26
C ASP A 193 -2.32 -19.37 -17.19
N TYR A 194 -1.95 -19.40 -15.90
CA TYR A 194 -2.90 -19.20 -14.79
C TYR A 194 -3.47 -17.78 -14.76
N ILE A 195 -2.61 -16.75 -14.85
CA ILE A 195 -3.03 -15.34 -14.88
C ILE A 195 -3.83 -15.01 -16.15
N ALA A 196 -3.46 -15.59 -17.30
CA ALA A 196 -4.23 -15.44 -18.55
C ALA A 196 -5.63 -16.04 -18.43
N LYS A 197 -5.80 -17.20 -17.76
CA LYS A 197 -7.12 -17.76 -17.48
C LYS A 197 -7.94 -16.90 -16.51
N CYS A 198 -7.30 -16.26 -15.54
CA CYS A 198 -7.97 -15.33 -14.63
C CYS A 198 -8.31 -13.96 -15.25
N ALA A 199 -7.63 -13.57 -16.34
CA ALA A 199 -7.86 -12.31 -17.04
C ALA A 199 -9.00 -12.38 -18.09
N TYR A 200 -9.52 -13.58 -18.39
CA TYR A 200 -10.57 -13.83 -19.38
C TYR A 200 -11.90 -14.30 -18.78
N MET A 201 -12.11 -14.09 -17.49
CA MET A 201 -13.44 -14.19 -16.88
C MET A 201 -13.92 -12.77 -16.60
N GLU A 202 -14.38 -12.11 -17.66
CA GLU A 202 -15.24 -10.93 -17.59
C GLU A 202 -16.56 -11.27 -16.87
#